data_AF-A0A3P9M8H0-F1
#
_entry.id   AF-A0A3P9M8H0-F1
#
_cell.length_a   1.000
_cell.length_b   1.000
_cell.length_c   1.000
_cell.angle_alpha   90.00
_cell.angle_beta   90.00
_cell.angle_gamma   90.00
#
_symmetry.space_group_name_H-M   'P 1'
#
loop_
_entity.id
_entity.type
_entity.pdbx_description
1 polymer ?
#
loop_
_entity_poly.entity_id
_entity_poly.type
_entity_poly.pdbx_seq_one_letter_code
_entity_poly.pdbx_strand_id
1 'polypeptide(L)' 'MSTSSTSLFLFHTTTAILAGPEKCCFAFRENPVPLKRVTRIIRTHPRCQQKAFM' A
#
# COMPACT_ATOMS: atom_id res chain seq x y z
N MET A 1 -9.77 -26.08 37.96
CA MET A 1 -8.99 -24.83 37.96
C MET A 1 -8.24 -24.79 36.64
N SER A 2 -8.84 -24.55 35.47
CA SER A 2 -9.71 -23.46 35.03
C SER A 2 -9.00 -22.11 35.04
N THR A 3 -8.21 -21.81 34.01
CA THR A 3 -8.01 -20.45 33.48
C THR A 3 -7.74 -20.54 31.97
N SER A 4 -8.82 -20.53 31.19
CA SER A 4 -8.77 -20.15 29.78
C SER A 4 -8.26 -18.72 29.70
N SER A 5 -7.01 -18.55 29.27
CA SER A 5 -6.46 -17.22 28.95
C SER A 5 -6.94 -16.85 27.55
N THR A 6 -8.17 -16.36 27.47
CA THR A 6 -8.76 -15.84 26.24
C THR A 6 -7.97 -14.58 25.87
N SER A 7 -7.00 -14.75 24.97
CA SER A 7 -6.24 -13.65 24.39
C SER A 7 -7.24 -12.67 23.77
N LEU A 8 -7.39 -11.50 24.38
CA LEU A 8 -8.13 -10.37 23.83
C LEU A 8 -7.41 -9.91 22.56
N PHE A 9 -7.65 -10.61 21.45
CA PHE A 9 -7.46 -10.05 20.13
C PHE A 9 -8.42 -8.86 20.06
N LEU A 10 -7.91 -7.67 20.33
CA LEU A 10 -8.57 -6.43 19.97
C LEU A 10 -8.79 -6.52 18.45
N PHE A 11 -9.99 -6.91 18.06
CA PHE A 11 -10.47 -6.80 16.71
C PHE A 11 -10.41 -5.31 16.39
N HIS A 12 -9.33 -4.89 15.73
CA HIS A 12 -9.32 -3.64 15.00
C HIS A 12 -10.48 -3.74 14.01
N THR A 13 -11.62 -3.15 14.36
CA THR A 13 -12.66 -2.77 13.40
C THR A 13 -12.03 -1.72 12.51
N THR A 14 -11.17 -2.17 11.59
CA THR A 14 -10.77 -1.40 10.44
C THR A 14 -12.03 -1.36 9.60
N THR A 15 -12.74 -0.24 9.66
CA THR A 15 -13.65 0.13 8.60
C THR A 15 -12.85 0.01 7.31
N ALA A 16 -13.08 -1.06 6.57
CA ALA A 16 -12.56 -1.22 5.23
C ALA A 16 -13.25 -0.13 4.40
N ILE A 17 -12.66 1.07 4.42
CA ILE A 17 -12.85 2.03 3.34
C ILE A 17 -12.59 1.19 2.11
N LEU A 18 -13.63 0.99 1.28
CA LEU A 18 -13.54 0.33 -0.01
C LEU A 18 -12.68 1.21 -0.92
N ALA A 19 -11.40 1.32 -0.58
CA ALA A 19 -10.40 1.95 -1.40
C ALA A 19 -10.34 1.10 -2.67
N GLY A 20 -10.54 1.73 -3.82
CA GLY A 20 -10.26 1.09 -5.10
C GLY A 20 -8.84 0.49 -5.11
N PRO A 21 -8.53 -0.38 -6.08
CA PRO A 21 -7.30 -1.15 -6.07
C PRO A 21 -6.08 -0.27 -5.81
N GLU A 22 -5.28 -0.65 -4.81
CA GLU A 22 -4.07 0.07 -4.45
C GLU A 22 -3.11 0.07 -5.64
N LYS A 23 -2.65 1.25 -6.06
CA LYS A 23 -1.71 1.37 -7.17
C LYS A 23 -0.29 1.16 -6.67
N CYS A 24 0.26 -0.01 -6.97
CA CYS A 24 1.64 -0.40 -6.68
C CYS A 24 2.44 -0.59 -7.96
N CYS A 25 3.74 -0.35 -7.88
CA CYS A 25 4.70 -0.70 -8.93
C CYS A 25 5.32 -2.06 -8.61
N PHE A 26 5.35 -2.96 -9.60
CA PHE A 26 5.98 -4.28 -9.47
C PHE A 26 7.28 -4.39 -10.26
N ALA A 27 7.55 -3.42 -11.14
CA ALA A 27 8.74 -3.35 -11.96
C ALA A 27 9.13 -1.87 -12.17
N PHE A 28 10.43 -1.62 -12.30
CA PHE A 28 10.99 -0.31 -12.55
C PHE A 28 11.69 -0.28 -13.90
N ARG A 29 11.65 0.87 -14.57
CA ARG A 29 12.45 1.10 -15.78
C ARG A 29 13.81 1.63 -15.34
N GLU A 30 14.88 0.98 -15.82
CA GLU A 30 16.25 1.48 -15.65
C GLU A 30 16.51 2.73 -16.49
N ASN A 31 15.88 2.80 -17.67
CA ASN A 31 16.01 3.94 -18.56
C ASN A 31 15.18 5.13 -18.05
N PRO A 32 15.78 6.34 -17.97
CA PRO A 32 15.07 7.52 -17.51
C PRO A 32 13.95 7.92 -18.46
N VAL A 33 12.81 8.33 -17.90
CA VAL A 33 11.70 8.87 -18.69
C VAL A 33 12.03 10.33 -19.05
N PRO A 34 12.00 10.71 -20.33
CA PRO A 34 12.22 12.11 -20.72
C PRO A 34 11.20 13.03 -20.06
N LEU A 35 11.66 14.09 -19.39
CA LEU A 35 10.79 15.02 -18.65
C LEU A 35 9.64 15.59 -19.49
N LYS A 36 9.87 15.84 -20.78
CA LYS A 36 8.85 16.32 -21.73
C LYS A 36 7.65 15.37 -21.89
N ARG A 37 7.80 14.09 -21.50
CA ARG A 37 6.74 13.07 -21.54
C ARG A 37 6.05 12.87 -20.19
N VAL A 38 6.55 13.46 -19.11
CA VAL A 38 5.98 13.34 -17.77
C VAL A 38 4.94 14.45 -17.59
N THR A 39 3.67 14.07 -17.52
CA THR A 39 2.56 15.02 -17.31
C THR A 39 2.15 15.13 -15.84
N ARG A 40 2.42 14.09 -15.06
CA ARG A 40 2.14 14.03 -13.63
C ARG A 40 3.08 13.02 -12.98
N ILE A 41 3.37 13.24 -11.70
CA ILE A 41 4.07 12.29 -10.85
C ILE A 41 3.12 11.93 -9.70
N ILE A 42 2.84 10.64 -9.53
CA ILE A 42 1.96 10.10 -8.50
C ILE A 42 2.77 9.16 -7.62
N ARG A 43 2.69 9.36 -6.31
CA ARG A 43 3.28 8.42 -5.34
C ARG A 43 2.41 7.18 -5.22
N THR A 44 3.03 6.00 -5.18
CA THR A 44 2.32 4.73 -4.93
C THR A 44 1.65 4.72 -3.56
N HIS A 45 0.68 3.81 -3.39
CA HIS A 45 -0.04 3.67 -2.13
C HIS A 45 0.92 3.35 -0.96
N PRO A 46 0.73 3.90 0.25
CA PRO A 46 1.67 3.71 1.36
C PRO A 46 1.87 2.27 1.81
N ARG A 47 0.91 1.38 1.51
CA ARG A 47 0.97 -0.04 1.85
C ARG A 47 1.66 -0.91 0.79
N CYS A 48 2.06 -0.33 -0.35
CA CYS A 48 2.86 -1.06 -1.33
C CYS A 48 4.20 -1.46 -0.71
N GLN A 49 4.67 -2.67 -1.03
CA GLN A 49 5.96 -3.18 -0.55
C GLN A 49 7.12 -2.25 -0.95
N GLN A 50 7.02 -1.65 -2.15
CA GLN A 50 8.01 -0.72 -2.67
C GLN A 50 7.41 0.70 -2.79
N LYS A 51 8.13 1.67 -2.22
CA LYS A 51 7.79 3.09 -2.33
C LYS A 51 8.29 3.61 -3.68
N ALA A 52 7.39 4.13 -4.50
CA ALA A 52 7.69 4.52 -5.87
C ALA A 52 6.88 5.72 -6.34
N PHE A 53 7.28 6.24 -7.51
CA PHE A 53 6.57 7.26 -8.27
C PHE A 53 6.27 6.74 -9.68
N MET A 54 5.16 7.18 -10.25
CA MET A 54 4.73 6.87 -11.62
C MET A 54 4.08 8.07 -12.29
#